data_AF-A0A8C2X838-F1
#
_entry.id   AF-A0A8C2X838-F1
#
_cell.length_a   1.000
_cell.length_b   1.000
_cell.length_c   1.000
_cell.angle_alpha   90.00
_cell.angle_beta   90.00
_cell.angle_gamma   90.00
#
_symmetry.space_group_name_H-M   'P 1'
#
loop_
_entity.id
_entity.type
_entity.pdbx_description
1 polymer ?
#
loop_
_entity_poly.entity_id
_entity_poly.type
_entity_poly.pdbx_seq_one_letter_code
_entity_poly.pdbx_strand_id
1 'polypeptide(L)'
;MPAFPAPQPQNGPEQPHWNIPSITEDTAREAFALFASSKCCYSSAPVKDGVITSMDAFNTYRYRLETFTESRSTEWSHEPYNGVQDYLLPVDAFSQPTPGPWDVSAKTPSFFMDDKQVMKVPYTSSMKPCHACVGMGRKPCKNCAGSGNRVCSPCNGSGMQYGGNQCLHCSGRGRTK
;
A
#
# COMPACT_ATOMS: atom_id res chain seq x y z
N MET A 1 -0.28 -9.17 -16.88
CA MET A 1 -1.30 -10.18 -17.26
C MET A 1 -0.79 -11.54 -16.84
N PRO A 2 -1.55 -12.35 -16.10
CA PRO A 2 -1.11 -13.68 -15.73
C PRO A 2 -0.77 -14.48 -16.98
N ALA A 3 0.42 -15.10 -16.99
CA ALA A 3 0.92 -15.86 -18.13
C ALA A 3 0.09 -17.13 -18.40
N PHE A 4 -0.78 -17.51 -17.47
CA PHE A 4 -1.64 -18.67 -17.57
C PHE A 4 -3.10 -18.27 -17.33
N PRO A 5 -4.05 -18.82 -18.11
CA PRO A 5 -5.46 -18.67 -17.82
C PRO A 5 -5.74 -19.10 -16.38
N ALA A 6 -6.63 -18.38 -15.69
CA ALA A 6 -7.17 -18.89 -14.44
C ALA A 6 -7.71 -20.30 -14.68
N PRO A 7 -7.50 -21.26 -13.75
CA PRO A 7 -8.11 -22.58 -13.87
C PRO A 7 -9.59 -22.39 -14.14
N GLN A 8 -10.07 -22.87 -15.29
CA GLN A 8 -11.50 -22.84 -15.53
C GLN A 8 -12.15 -23.70 -14.44
N PRO A 9 -13.24 -23.22 -13.80
CA PRO A 9 -14.02 -24.09 -12.95
C PRO A 9 -14.36 -25.32 -13.78
N GLN A 10 -13.95 -26.50 -13.31
CA GLN A 10 -14.33 -27.74 -13.96
C GLN A 10 -15.85 -27.74 -14.03
N ASN A 11 -16.41 -27.90 -15.23
CA ASN A 11 -17.83 -28.15 -15.37
C ASN A 11 -18.13 -29.36 -14.47
N GLY A 12 -18.93 -29.13 -13.44
CA GLY A 12 -19.40 -30.22 -12.59
C GLY A 12 -20.05 -31.29 -13.47
N PRO A 13 -20.09 -32.55 -13.02
CA PRO A 13 -20.78 -33.60 -13.77
C PRO A 13 -22.18 -33.10 -14.16
N GLU A 14 -22.55 -33.27 -15.44
CA GLU A 14 -23.92 -33.05 -15.87
C GLU A 14 -24.82 -33.84 -14.92
N GLN A 15 -25.77 -33.14 -14.29
CA GLN A 15 -26.78 -33.75 -13.44
C GLN A 15 -28.00 -34.00 -14.36
N PRO A 16 -28.14 -35.18 -14.98
CA PRO A 16 -29.26 -35.46 -15.89
C PRO A 16 -30.61 -35.45 -15.17
N HIS A 17 -30.60 -35.60 -13.85
CA HIS A 17 -31.79 -35.60 -13.01
C HIS A 17 -31.67 -34.54 -11.91
N TRP A 18 -32.20 -33.35 -12.21
CA TRP A 18 -32.30 -32.25 -11.25
C TRP A 18 -33.39 -32.56 -10.22
N ASN A 19 -33.03 -33.25 -9.12
CA ASN A 19 -33.93 -33.35 -7.98
C ASN A 19 -33.85 -32.04 -7.20
N ILE A 20 -34.85 -31.16 -7.37
CA ILE A 20 -34.93 -29.89 -6.65
C ILE A 20 -35.49 -30.20 -5.26
N PRO A 21 -34.68 -30.12 -4.18
CA PRO A 21 -35.19 -30.38 -2.85
C PRO A 21 -36.22 -29.29 -2.49
N SER A 22 -37.46 -29.71 -2.27
CA SER A 22 -38.50 -28.86 -1.71
C SER A 22 -38.35 -28.80 -0.19
N ILE A 23 -38.54 -27.62 0.38
CA ILE A 23 -38.68 -27.47 1.83
C ILE A 23 -40.12 -27.77 2.25
N THR A 24 -40.33 -28.16 3.50
CA THR A 24 -41.67 -28.30 4.07
C THR A 24 -42.31 -26.94 4.34
N GLU A 25 -43.63 -26.90 4.44
CA GLU A 25 -44.36 -25.67 4.78
C GLU A 25 -43.87 -25.06 6.10
N ASP A 26 -43.63 -25.90 7.12
CA ASP A 26 -43.13 -25.46 8.43
C ASP A 26 -41.79 -24.73 8.31
N THR A 27 -40.85 -25.29 7.56
CA THR A 27 -39.55 -24.66 7.31
C THR A 27 -39.70 -23.35 6.53
N ALA A 28 -40.60 -23.30 5.54
CA ALA A 28 -40.87 -22.08 4.79
C ALA A 28 -41.46 -20.98 5.69
N ARG A 29 -42.39 -21.35 6.58
CA ARG A 29 -43.05 -20.43 7.52
C ARG A 29 -42.07 -19.91 8.58
N GLU A 30 -41.20 -20.76 9.11
CA GLU A 30 -40.13 -20.35 10.03
C GLU A 30 -39.15 -19.37 9.35
N ALA A 31 -38.70 -19.69 8.14
CA ALA A 31 -37.83 -18.79 7.37
C ALA A 31 -38.50 -17.43 7.10
N PHE A 32 -39.81 -17.43 6.78
CA PHE A 32 -40.58 -16.19 6.59
C PHE A 32 -40.72 -15.39 7.90
N ALA A 33 -40.91 -16.07 9.04
CA ALA A 33 -40.93 -15.44 10.37
C ALA A 33 -39.60 -14.74 10.70
N LEU A 34 -38.48 -15.43 10.46
CA LEU A 34 -37.14 -14.88 10.66
C LEU A 34 -36.89 -13.67 9.75
N PHE A 35 -37.30 -13.75 8.48
CA PHE A 35 -37.17 -12.64 7.55
C PHE A 35 -38.00 -11.43 7.99
N ALA A 36 -39.27 -11.62 8.35
CA ALA A 36 -40.16 -10.54 8.79
C ALA A 36 -39.63 -9.86 10.06
N SER A 37 -39.17 -10.63 11.05
CA SER A 37 -38.60 -10.07 12.29
C SER A 37 -37.27 -9.33 12.09
N SER A 38 -36.51 -9.66 11.05
CA SER A 38 -35.27 -8.95 10.69
C SER A 38 -35.49 -7.54 10.13
N LYS A 39 -36.73 -7.15 9.82
CA LYS A 39 -37.09 -5.84 9.25
C LYS A 39 -37.89 -5.03 10.27
N CYS A 40 -37.46 -3.80 10.54
CA CYS A 40 -37.99 -2.91 11.59
C CYS A 40 -39.50 -2.72 11.64
N CYS A 41 -40.14 -2.91 10.49
CA CYS A 41 -41.42 -2.30 10.18
C CYS A 41 -42.35 -3.30 9.48
N TYR A 42 -41.96 -4.58 9.44
CA TYR A 42 -42.78 -5.63 8.88
C TYR A 42 -43.68 -6.20 9.99
N SER A 43 -44.98 -6.27 9.72
CA SER A 43 -45.92 -6.96 10.60
C SER A 43 -45.66 -8.46 10.59
N SER A 44 -45.81 -9.11 11.74
CA SER A 44 -45.82 -10.58 11.83
C SER A 44 -47.14 -11.20 11.34
N ALA A 45 -48.18 -10.40 11.10
CA ALA A 45 -49.51 -10.90 10.74
C ALA A 45 -49.51 -11.79 9.48
N PRO A 46 -48.80 -11.48 8.38
CA PRO A 46 -48.74 -12.36 7.21
C PRO A 46 -48.14 -13.74 7.48
N VAL A 47 -47.24 -13.86 8.47
CA VAL A 47 -46.60 -15.14 8.85
C VAL A 47 -47.57 -15.99 9.68
N LYS A 48 -48.34 -15.35 10.56
CA LYS A 48 -49.27 -16.00 11.49
C LYS A 48 -50.59 -16.37 10.84
N ASP A 49 -51.18 -15.42 10.12
CA ASP A 49 -52.55 -15.50 9.62
C ASP A 49 -52.60 -15.88 8.13
N GLY A 50 -51.44 -15.85 7.45
CA GLY A 50 -51.33 -16.21 6.04
C GLY A 50 -51.46 -17.71 5.78
N VAL A 51 -52.28 -18.06 4.79
CA VAL A 51 -52.45 -19.42 4.28
C VAL A 51 -51.56 -19.62 3.05
N ILE A 52 -50.71 -20.64 3.07
CA ILE A 52 -49.88 -21.02 1.92
C ILE A 52 -50.74 -21.87 0.99
N THR A 53 -50.98 -21.38 -0.23
CA THR A 53 -51.86 -22.05 -1.20
C THR A 53 -51.12 -22.99 -2.15
N SER A 54 -49.83 -22.71 -2.41
CA SER A 54 -48.96 -23.52 -3.26
C SER A 54 -47.50 -23.31 -2.87
N MET A 55 -46.67 -24.33 -3.11
CA MET A 55 -45.23 -24.30 -2.86
C MET A 55 -44.50 -24.89 -4.06
N ASP A 56 -43.96 -24.03 -4.91
CA ASP A 56 -43.19 -24.42 -6.08
C ASP A 56 -41.70 -24.17 -5.83
N ALA A 57 -40.88 -25.22 -5.95
CA ALA A 57 -39.44 -25.11 -5.77
C ALA A 57 -38.79 -24.68 -7.10
N PHE A 58 -38.04 -23.57 -7.05
CA PHE A 58 -37.30 -23.06 -8.20
C PHE A 58 -35.78 -23.12 -7.94
N ASN A 59 -35.02 -23.48 -8.98
CA ASN A 59 -33.58 -23.33 -8.96
C ASN A 59 -33.22 -21.85 -9.16
N THR A 60 -32.36 -21.32 -8.29
CA THR A 60 -31.72 -20.03 -8.50
C THR A 60 -30.23 -20.20 -8.72
N TYR A 61 -29.70 -19.58 -9.78
CA TYR A 61 -28.27 -19.55 -10.02
C TYR A 61 -27.68 -18.29 -9.38
N ARG A 62 -26.79 -18.50 -8.40
CA ARG A 62 -26.00 -17.41 -7.84
C ARG A 62 -24.62 -17.43 -8.48
N TYR A 63 -24.40 -16.57 -9.46
CA TYR A 63 -23.06 -16.33 -9.99
C TYR A 63 -22.33 -15.27 -9.16
N ARG A 64 -21.02 -15.45 -8.99
CA ARG A 64 -20.11 -14.44 -8.44
C ARG A 64 -19.10 -14.10 -9.53
N LEU A 65 -19.15 -12.87 -10.04
CA LEU A 65 -18.12 -12.37 -10.94
C LEU A 65 -17.01 -11.75 -10.09
N GLU A 66 -15.83 -12.35 -10.15
CA GLU A 66 -14.63 -11.79 -9.54
C GLU A 66 -13.69 -11.32 -10.64
N THR A 67 -13.22 -10.09 -10.52
CA THR A 67 -12.24 -9.49 -11.42
C THR A 67 -11.02 -9.10 -10.61
N PHE A 68 -9.83 -9.50 -11.06
CA PHE A 68 -8.57 -8.99 -10.51
C PHE A 68 -7.86 -8.19 -11.59
N THR A 69 -7.19 -7.12 -11.17
CA THR A 69 -6.43 -6.25 -12.07
C THR A 69 -5.01 -6.12 -11.56
N GLU A 70 -4.08 -5.94 -12.49
CA GLU A 70 -2.67 -5.71 -12.18
C GLU A 70 -2.32 -4.32 -12.70
N SER A 71 -1.72 -3.50 -11.83
CA SER A 71 -1.11 -2.23 -12.22
C SER A 71 0.37 -2.26 -11.87
N ARG A 72 1.19 -1.66 -12.75
CA ARG A 72 2.63 -1.54 -12.54
C ARG A 72 3.02 -0.08 -12.64
N SER A 73 3.81 0.38 -11.69
CA SER A 73 4.38 1.72 -11.65
C SER A 73 5.87 1.65 -11.31
N THR A 74 6.60 2.67 -11.71
CA THR A 74 8.05 2.76 -11.51
C THR A 74 8.36 4.01 -10.69
N GLU A 75 9.14 3.82 -9.63
CA GLU A 75 9.58 4.91 -8.75
C GLU A 75 11.08 4.77 -8.46
N TRP A 76 11.75 5.89 -8.24
CA TRP A 76 13.15 5.90 -7.83
C TRP A 76 13.27 5.52 -6.35
N SER A 77 14.14 4.56 -6.05
CA SER A 77 14.55 4.22 -4.68
C SER A 77 16.01 4.55 -4.46
N HIS A 78 16.36 4.91 -3.23
CA HIS A 78 17.72 5.30 -2.84
C HIS A 78 18.15 4.54 -1.58
N GLU A 79 19.33 3.92 -1.65
CA GLU A 79 19.94 3.23 -0.52
C GLU A 79 21.39 3.71 -0.33
N PRO A 80 21.92 3.72 0.92
CA PRO A 80 23.32 3.99 1.15
C PRO A 80 24.21 2.99 0.41
N TYR A 81 25.25 3.49 -0.25
CA TYR A 81 26.26 2.63 -0.86
C TYR A 81 27.19 2.08 0.21
N ASN A 82 27.10 0.77 0.49
CA ASN A 82 27.87 0.10 1.54
C ASN A 82 29.22 -0.46 1.06
N GLY A 83 29.65 -0.16 -0.17
CA GLY A 83 30.84 -0.75 -0.78
C GLY A 83 30.58 -2.17 -1.30
N VAL A 84 31.52 -2.66 -2.12
CA VAL A 84 31.42 -3.94 -2.83
C VAL A 84 31.70 -5.10 -1.87
N GLN A 85 30.74 -5.43 -1.01
CA GLN A 85 30.80 -6.66 -0.21
C GLN A 85 29.89 -7.76 -0.73
N ASP A 86 29.04 -7.46 -1.71
CA ASP A 86 28.29 -8.45 -2.45
C ASP A 86 28.52 -8.26 -3.95
N TYR A 87 29.00 -9.32 -4.59
CA TYR A 87 29.20 -9.44 -6.05
C TYR A 87 27.88 -9.36 -6.86
N LEU A 88 26.81 -8.77 -6.33
CA LEU A 88 25.45 -8.94 -6.86
C LEU A 88 24.70 -7.66 -7.23
N LEU A 89 25.21 -6.47 -6.97
CA LEU A 89 24.62 -5.26 -7.56
C LEU A 89 25.72 -4.36 -8.13
N PRO A 90 26.29 -4.70 -9.30
CA PRO A 90 27.01 -3.71 -10.08
C PRO A 90 26.14 -2.46 -10.21
N VAL A 91 26.77 -1.29 -10.21
CA VAL A 91 26.17 -0.13 -10.87
C VAL A 91 25.96 -0.55 -12.32
N ASP A 92 24.75 -1.03 -12.60
CA ASP A 92 24.39 -1.73 -13.83
C ASP A 92 23.63 -0.82 -14.79
N ALA A 93 23.44 0.45 -14.41
CA ALA A 93 22.88 1.46 -15.28
C ALA A 93 23.57 1.42 -16.64
N PHE A 94 22.76 1.30 -17.70
CA PHE A 94 23.19 1.29 -19.10
C PHE A 94 24.00 0.06 -19.55
N SER A 95 24.13 -0.98 -18.71
CA SER A 95 24.74 -2.24 -19.15
C SER A 95 23.91 -2.97 -20.22
N GLN A 96 22.59 -2.77 -20.21
CA GLN A 96 21.62 -3.21 -21.21
C GLN A 96 20.47 -2.20 -21.31
N PRO A 97 19.62 -2.27 -22.36
CA PRO A 97 18.40 -1.48 -22.44
C PRO A 97 17.52 -1.68 -21.21
N THR A 98 17.05 -0.58 -20.62
CA THR A 98 16.15 -0.64 -19.47
C THR A 98 14.82 -1.28 -19.87
N PRO A 99 14.38 -2.36 -19.20
CA PRO A 99 13.11 -3.01 -19.49
C PRO A 99 11.92 -2.10 -19.15
N GLY A 100 10.83 -2.23 -19.90
CA GLY A 100 9.56 -1.61 -19.54
C GLY A 100 8.94 -2.28 -18.30
N PRO A 101 7.95 -1.65 -17.64
CA PRO A 101 7.33 -2.20 -16.42
C PRO A 101 6.78 -3.63 -16.59
N TRP A 102 6.33 -3.98 -17.79
CA TRP A 102 5.78 -5.29 -18.12
C TRP A 102 6.83 -6.33 -18.50
N ASP A 103 8.02 -5.91 -18.91
CA ASP A 103 9.12 -6.81 -19.29
C ASP A 103 9.87 -7.35 -18.07
N VAL A 104 9.66 -6.74 -16.89
CA VAL A 104 10.25 -7.24 -15.64
C VAL A 104 9.40 -8.40 -15.09
N SER A 105 10.03 -9.54 -14.87
CA SER A 105 9.38 -10.73 -14.31
C SER A 105 8.89 -10.48 -12.88
N ALA A 106 7.56 -10.51 -12.69
CA ALA A 106 6.92 -10.50 -11.39
C ALA A 106 6.54 -11.92 -10.96
N LYS A 107 6.45 -12.17 -9.66
CA LYS A 107 5.92 -13.45 -9.15
C LYS A 107 4.42 -13.48 -9.41
N THR A 108 3.90 -14.61 -9.89
CA THR A 108 2.45 -14.78 -10.06
C THR A 108 1.76 -14.75 -8.69
N PRO A 109 0.80 -13.84 -8.45
CA PRO A 109 0.05 -13.79 -7.19
C PRO A 109 -1.00 -14.91 -7.14
N SER A 110 -1.55 -15.15 -5.95
CA SER A 110 -2.72 -16.01 -5.78
C SER A 110 -3.96 -15.38 -6.44
N PHE A 111 -4.79 -16.18 -7.09
CA PHE A 111 -6.01 -15.68 -7.74
C PHE A 111 -6.99 -15.08 -6.72
N PHE A 112 -7.59 -13.94 -7.08
CA PHE A 112 -8.60 -13.22 -6.29
C PHE A 112 -8.17 -12.81 -4.87
N MET A 113 -6.86 -12.65 -4.67
CA MET A 113 -6.27 -12.11 -3.45
C MET A 113 -5.42 -10.88 -3.78
N ASP A 114 -5.54 -9.83 -2.98
CA ASP A 114 -4.72 -8.64 -3.13
C ASP A 114 -3.25 -8.98 -2.84
N ASP A 115 -2.35 -8.54 -3.73
CA ASP A 115 -0.91 -8.70 -3.57
C ASP A 115 -0.19 -7.43 -4.02
N LYS A 116 0.98 -7.17 -3.41
CA LYS A 116 1.84 -6.05 -3.77
C LYS A 116 3.29 -6.51 -3.77
N GLN A 117 3.96 -6.28 -4.90
CA GLN A 117 5.36 -6.64 -5.09
C GLN A 117 6.19 -5.38 -5.36
N VAL A 118 7.33 -5.30 -4.69
CA VAL A 118 8.34 -4.27 -4.93
C VAL A 118 9.58 -4.97 -5.48
N MET A 119 10.00 -4.56 -6.66
CA MET A 119 11.02 -5.24 -7.45
C MET A 119 11.95 -4.20 -8.04
N LYS A 120 13.25 -4.47 -7.97
CA LYS A 120 14.27 -3.60 -8.56
C LYS A 120 14.20 -3.72 -10.09
N VAL A 121 14.13 -2.59 -10.76
CA VAL A 121 14.22 -2.55 -12.23
C VAL A 121 15.67 -2.84 -12.63
N PRO A 122 15.94 -3.87 -13.45
CA PRO A 122 17.29 -4.17 -13.92
C PRO A 122 17.89 -3.00 -14.71
N TYR A 123 19.21 -2.85 -14.66
CA TYR A 123 19.95 -1.89 -15.49
C TYR A 123 19.61 -0.42 -15.25
N THR A 124 19.12 -0.08 -14.05
CA THR A 124 18.81 1.30 -13.64
C THR A 124 19.58 1.74 -12.39
N SER A 125 20.48 0.90 -11.84
CA SER A 125 21.21 1.23 -10.62
C SER A 125 22.31 2.23 -10.93
N SER A 126 22.24 3.42 -10.32
CA SER A 126 23.29 4.44 -10.43
C SER A 126 23.74 4.92 -9.05
N MET A 127 25.03 5.17 -8.90
CA MET A 127 25.57 5.86 -7.73
C MET A 127 25.51 7.38 -7.94
N LYS A 128 24.97 8.09 -6.95
CA LYS A 128 24.95 9.55 -6.92
C LYS A 128 25.41 10.04 -5.55
N PRO A 129 25.96 11.27 -5.45
CA PRO A 129 26.22 11.88 -4.16
C PRO A 129 24.98 11.84 -3.27
N CYS A 130 25.16 11.50 -2.00
CA CYS A 130 24.04 11.43 -1.04
C CYS A 130 23.28 12.75 -1.07
N HIS A 131 21.97 12.70 -1.35
CA HIS A 131 21.10 13.89 -1.40
C HIS A 131 21.17 14.70 -0.09
N ALA A 132 21.40 14.02 1.03
CA ALA A 132 21.32 14.62 2.34
C ALA A 132 22.59 15.38 2.77
N CYS A 133 23.77 14.95 2.34
CA CYS A 133 25.04 15.63 2.63
C CYS A 133 25.74 16.17 1.38
N VAL A 134 25.12 16.03 0.21
CA VAL A 134 25.64 16.46 -1.09
C VAL A 134 27.05 15.90 -1.35
N GLY A 135 27.30 14.66 -0.92
CA GLY A 135 28.60 14.01 -1.04
C GLY A 135 29.67 14.44 -0.02
N MET A 136 29.38 15.35 0.91
CA MET A 136 30.38 15.81 1.90
C MET A 136 30.67 14.80 3.01
N GLY A 137 29.89 13.73 3.14
CA GLY A 137 30.00 12.73 4.21
C GLY A 137 29.56 13.22 5.61
N ARG A 138 29.28 14.52 5.75
CA ARG A 138 28.80 15.17 6.99
C ARG A 138 27.75 16.21 6.66
N LYS A 139 26.84 16.49 7.60
CA LYS A 139 25.87 17.59 7.49
C LYS A 139 26.33 18.78 8.34
N PRO A 140 26.17 20.03 7.87
CA PRO A 140 26.47 21.19 8.69
C PRO A 140 25.57 21.19 9.93
N CYS A 141 26.13 21.60 11.07
CA CYS A 141 25.35 21.75 12.30
C CYS A 141 24.23 22.77 12.08
N LYS A 142 22.99 22.42 12.43
CA LYS A 142 21.82 23.31 12.28
C LYS A 142 21.98 24.65 13.01
N ASN A 143 22.79 24.68 14.06
CA ASN A 143 22.94 25.86 14.92
C ASN A 143 24.06 26.80 14.50
N CYS A 144 25.13 26.31 13.85
CA CYS A 144 26.28 27.12 13.44
C CYS A 144 26.58 27.03 11.95
N ALA A 145 25.77 26.31 11.16
CA ALA A 145 26.00 26.08 9.74
C ALA A 145 27.40 25.54 9.39
N GLY A 146 28.08 24.89 10.36
CA GLY A 146 29.44 24.36 10.17
C GLY A 146 30.58 25.35 10.46
N SER A 147 30.30 26.59 10.89
CA SER A 147 31.36 27.56 11.26
C SER A 147 32.03 27.29 12.62
N GLY A 148 31.45 26.39 13.44
CA GLY A 148 31.94 26.09 14.79
C GLY A 148 31.66 27.19 15.83
N ASN A 149 30.90 28.22 15.46
CA ASN A 149 30.46 29.30 16.34
C ASN A 149 29.14 29.92 15.87
N ARG A 150 28.43 30.62 16.75
CA ARG A 150 27.12 31.24 16.51
C ARG A 150 27.24 32.73 16.72
N VAL A 151 26.41 33.51 16.05
CA VAL A 151 26.30 34.94 16.33
C VAL A 151 25.82 35.09 17.78
N CYS A 152 26.52 35.94 18.54
CA CYS A 152 26.15 36.20 19.92
C CYS A 152 24.82 36.94 19.94
N SER A 153 23.75 36.25 20.33
CA SER A 153 22.39 36.79 20.39
C SER A 153 22.29 38.11 21.19
N PRO A 154 22.93 38.25 22.38
CA PRO A 154 22.90 39.50 23.13
C PRO A 154 23.45 40.75 22.44
N CYS A 155 24.38 40.62 21.49
CA CYS A 155 24.98 41.77 20.79
C CYS A 155 24.75 41.74 19.26
N ASN A 156 23.99 40.77 18.75
CA ASN A 156 23.76 40.53 17.33
C ASN A 156 25.03 40.57 16.46
N GLY A 157 26.16 40.08 17.00
CA GLY A 157 27.42 40.03 16.25
C GLY A 157 28.29 41.27 16.35
N SER A 158 27.82 42.36 16.96
CA SER A 158 28.60 43.60 17.09
C SER A 158 29.77 43.49 18.05
N GLY A 159 29.74 42.54 18.99
CA GLY A 159 30.72 42.45 20.06
C GLY A 159 30.53 43.52 21.15
N MET A 160 29.52 44.38 21.03
CA MET A 160 29.30 45.53 21.91
C MET A 160 27.88 45.50 22.52
N GLN A 161 27.72 46.08 23.71
CA GLN A 161 26.41 46.31 24.34
C GLN A 161 25.87 47.69 23.99
N TYR A 162 24.57 47.89 24.21
CA TYR A 162 23.95 49.22 24.14
C TYR A 162 24.62 50.13 25.18
N GLY A 163 25.41 51.11 24.72
CA GLY A 163 26.25 51.97 25.56
C GLY A 163 27.76 51.89 25.31
N GLY A 164 28.21 51.12 24.31
CA GLY A 164 29.62 51.15 23.85
C GLY A 164 30.60 50.33 24.69
N ASN A 165 30.12 49.54 25.65
CA ASN A 165 30.94 48.59 26.40
C ASN A 165 31.04 47.25 25.66
N GLN A 166 32.15 46.53 25.85
CA GLN A 166 32.33 45.19 25.27
C GLN A 166 31.27 44.21 25.78
N CYS A 167 30.73 43.40 24.88
CA CYS A 167 29.76 42.37 25.23
C CYS A 167 30.42 41.28 26.09
N LEU A 168 29.99 41.17 27.35
CA LEU A 168 30.50 40.18 28.31
C LEU A 168 30.23 38.74 27.86
N HIS A 169 29.10 38.50 27.20
CA HIS A 169 28.67 37.15 26.78
C HIS A 169 29.56 36.56 25.66
N CYS A 170 30.12 37.37 24.77
CA CYS A 170 31.08 36.91 23.76
C CYS A 170 32.51 37.44 23.99
N SER A 171 32.71 38.20 25.06
CA SER A 171 33.97 38.89 25.39
C SER A 171 34.48 39.74 24.21
N GLY A 172 33.60 40.53 23.61
CA GLY A 172 33.93 41.38 22.46
C GLY A 172 34.03 40.69 21.10
N ARG A 173 33.94 39.35 21.03
CA ARG A 173 34.13 38.60 19.77
C ARG A 173 32.94 38.65 18.80
N GLY A 174 31.78 39.07 19.28
CA GLY A 174 30.52 39.02 18.53
C GLY A 174 29.97 37.60 18.28
N ARG A 175 30.73 36.55 18.62
CA ARG A 175 30.36 35.14 18.40
C ARG A 175 30.65 34.28 19.62
N THR A 176 29.88 33.21 19.79
CA THR A 176 30.01 32.22 20.87
C THR A 176 30.14 30.82 20.28
N LYS A 177 30.78 29.86 20.96
CA LYS A 177 30.79 28.46 20.50
C LYS A 177 29.43 27.80 20.73
#